data_AF-A0A142YE05-F1
#
_entry.id   AF-A0A142YE05-F1
#
_cell.length_a   1.000
_cell.length_b   1.000
_cell.length_c   1.000
_cell.angle_alpha   90.00
_cell.angle_beta   90.00
_cell.angle_gamma   90.00
#
_symmetry.space_group_name_H-M   'P 1'
#
loop_
_entity.id
_entity.type
_entity.pdbx_description
1 polymer ?
#
loop_
_entity_poly.entity_id
_entity_poly.type
_entity_poly.pdbx_seq_one_letter_code
_entity_poly.pdbx_strand_id
1 'polypeptide(L)'
;MSARILRDRQEAAAASVRRLGAPDETGSEAVLAQTRAVGTYPTIASAFFACTPLQVDGSEVEGAGVTFVPDASRTIFAYNLGTKIPPVGTRLIAHSCSGRWTFLYNG
;
A
#
# COMPACT_ATOMS: atom_id res chain seq x y z
N MET A 1 33.77 34.80 -18.73
CA MET A 1 33.27 33.73 -17.83
C MET A 1 33.36 32.41 -18.60
N SER A 2 34.19 31.46 -18.18
CA SER A 2 34.56 30.29 -19.01
C SER A 2 33.49 29.18 -18.97
N ALA A 3 33.08 28.65 -20.13
CA ALA A 3 32.06 27.60 -20.28
C ALA A 3 32.34 26.34 -19.44
N ARG A 4 33.62 26.08 -19.11
CA ARG A 4 34.04 25.00 -18.22
C ARG A 4 33.47 25.14 -16.81
N ILE A 5 33.44 26.36 -16.27
CA ILE A 5 32.92 26.64 -14.92
C ILE A 5 31.42 26.39 -14.84
N LEU A 6 30.68 26.64 -15.93
CA LEU A 6 29.25 26.36 -15.99
C LEU A 6 28.97 24.85 -16.04
N ARG A 7 29.79 24.10 -16.78
CA ARG A 7 29.67 22.64 -16.87
C ARG A 7 29.97 21.97 -15.52
N ASP A 8 31.04 22.36 -14.84
CA ASP A 8 31.41 21.82 -13.53
C ASP A 8 30.31 22.10 -12.49
N ARG A 9 29.68 23.29 -12.54
CA ARG A 9 28.56 23.63 -11.65
C ARG A 9 27.30 22.82 -11.96
N GLN A 10 27.00 22.57 -13.23
CA GLN A 10 25.86 21.74 -13.61
C GLN A 10 26.05 20.28 -13.19
N GLU A 11 27.26 19.74 -13.33
CA GLU A 11 27.58 18.37 -12.92
C GLU A 11 27.54 18.21 -11.40
N ALA A 12 28.06 19.19 -10.66
CA ALA A 12 27.96 19.23 -9.20
C ALA A 12 26.51 19.32 -8.71
N ALA A 13 25.67 20.13 -9.37
CA ALA A 13 24.25 20.23 -9.06
C ALA A 13 23.50 18.93 -9.35
N ALA A 14 23.74 18.32 -10.53
CA ALA A 14 23.14 17.03 -10.89
C ALA A 14 23.57 15.90 -9.96
N ALA A 15 24.84 15.87 -9.55
CA ALA A 15 25.35 14.91 -8.56
C ALA A 15 24.72 15.13 -7.18
N SER A 16 24.46 16.38 -6.79
CA SER A 16 23.75 16.70 -5.55
C SER A 16 22.31 16.21 -5.57
N VAL A 17 21.60 16.40 -6.68
CA VAL A 17 20.22 15.92 -6.85
C VAL A 17 20.16 14.39 -6.82
N ARG A 18 21.12 13.71 -7.46
CA ARG A 18 21.19 12.24 -7.42
C ARG A 18 21.45 11.68 -6.02
N ARG A 19 22.16 12.43 -5.17
CA ARG A 19 22.43 12.05 -3.76
C ARG A 19 21.25 12.28 -2.83
N LEU A 20 20.26 13.09 -3.21
CA LEU A 20 19.12 13.40 -2.35
C LEU A 20 18.18 12.20 -2.11
N GLY A 21 18.39 11.06 -2.79
CA GLY A 21 17.49 9.91 -2.70
C GLY A 21 16.10 10.25 -3.25
N ALA A 22 15.30 9.24 -3.58
CA ALA A 22 13.87 9.47 -3.59
C ALA A 22 13.49 9.89 -2.16
N PRO A 23 12.54 10.83 -1.95
CA PRO A 23 11.99 11.01 -0.62
C PRO A 23 11.58 9.63 -0.10
N ASP A 24 12.20 9.20 0.99
CA ASP A 24 11.72 8.04 1.73
C ASP A 24 10.33 8.47 2.20
N GLU A 25 9.28 7.91 1.59
CA GLU A 25 7.89 8.17 1.94
C GLU A 25 7.68 7.69 3.38
N THR A 26 8.11 8.53 4.33
CA THR A 26 8.05 8.29 5.76
C THR A 26 6.66 8.67 6.24
N GLY A 27 5.66 8.13 5.56
CA GLY A 27 4.29 7.97 6.02
C GLY A 27 4.00 6.47 6.00
N SER A 28 3.31 5.96 7.03
CA SER A 28 2.78 4.60 6.93
C SER A 28 1.73 4.61 5.83
N GLU A 29 2.09 4.15 4.63
CA GLU A 29 1.10 3.97 3.57
C GLU A 29 0.10 2.93 4.05
N ALA A 30 -1.17 3.29 4.08
CA ALA A 30 -2.24 2.40 4.46
C ALA A 30 -3.26 2.35 3.32
N VAL A 31 -3.78 1.15 3.06
CA VAL A 31 -4.82 0.94 2.07
C VAL A 31 -5.97 0.15 2.68
N LEU A 32 -7.19 0.62 2.43
CA LEU A 32 -8.38 -0.18 2.70
C LEU A 32 -8.47 -1.26 1.62
N ALA A 33 -8.46 -2.52 2.04
CA ALA A 33 -8.53 -3.65 1.15
C ALA A 33 -9.52 -4.71 1.64
N GLN A 34 -9.87 -5.63 0.75
CA GLN A 34 -10.74 -6.75 1.02
C GLN A 34 -10.03 -8.06 0.65
N THR A 35 -10.05 -9.06 1.54
CA THR A 35 -9.49 -10.37 1.21
C THR A 35 -10.26 -11.02 0.05
N ARG A 36 -9.53 -11.69 -0.83
CA ARG A 36 -10.07 -12.38 -2.01
C ARG A 36 -9.37 -13.71 -2.20
N ALA A 37 -10.10 -14.71 -2.69
CA ALA A 37 -9.49 -15.94 -3.18
C ALA A 37 -8.86 -15.73 -4.56
N VAL A 38 -7.56 -15.98 -4.66
CA VAL A 38 -6.81 -16.07 -5.92
C VAL A 38 -6.17 -17.45 -5.96
N GLY A 39 -6.80 -18.38 -6.68
CA GLY A 39 -6.45 -19.80 -6.60
C GLY A 39 -6.89 -20.40 -5.26
N THR A 40 -5.93 -20.79 -4.42
CA THR A 40 -6.19 -21.40 -3.10
C THR A 40 -6.16 -20.34 -2.00
N TYR A 41 -7.22 -20.30 -1.19
CA TYR A 41 -7.25 -19.42 -0.03
C TYR A 41 -6.47 -20.02 1.15
N PRO A 42 -5.63 -19.25 1.86
CA PRO A 42 -4.84 -19.78 2.98
C PRO A 42 -5.72 -20.37 4.09
N THR A 43 -5.32 -21.53 4.62
CA THR A 43 -6.03 -22.26 5.70
C THR A 43 -5.33 -22.17 7.05
N ILE A 44 -4.32 -21.31 7.18
CA ILE A 44 -3.59 -21.05 8.41
C ILE A 44 -3.54 -19.54 8.67
N ALA A 45 -3.49 -19.15 9.95
CA ALA A 45 -3.22 -17.78 10.34
C ALA A 45 -1.75 -17.42 10.02
N SER A 46 -1.37 -16.16 10.25
CA SER A 46 0.02 -15.73 10.06
C SER A 46 0.59 -16.05 8.66
N ALA A 47 -0.21 -15.84 7.62
CA ALA A 47 0.12 -16.10 6.23
C ALA A 47 -0.15 -14.88 5.35
N PHE A 48 0.31 -14.93 4.09
CA PHE A 48 -0.03 -13.92 3.09
C PHE A 48 -1.41 -14.21 2.50
N PHE A 49 -2.26 -13.19 2.48
CA PHE A 49 -3.58 -13.22 1.87
C PHE A 49 -3.59 -12.29 0.65
N ALA A 50 -4.25 -12.73 -0.42
CA ALA A 50 -4.54 -11.86 -1.55
C ALA A 50 -5.66 -10.90 -1.15
N CYS A 51 -5.43 -9.61 -1.37
CA CYS A 51 -6.36 -8.55 -1.06
C CYS A 51 -6.55 -7.66 -2.28
N THR A 52 -7.76 -7.14 -2.44
CA THR A 52 -8.13 -6.20 -3.49
C THR A 52 -8.38 -4.85 -2.83
N PRO A 53 -7.71 -3.76 -3.27
CA PRO A 53 -7.99 -2.42 -2.75
C PRO A 53 -9.47 -2.04 -2.93
N LEU A 54 -10.02 -1.34 -1.97
CA LEU A 54 -11.39 -0.82 -2.01
C LEU A 54 -11.34 0.69 -2.27
N GLN A 55 -12.18 1.14 -3.21
CA GLN A 55 -12.57 2.55 -3.31
C GLN A 55 -13.76 2.80 -2.38
N VAL A 56 -13.67 3.89 -1.62
CA VAL A 56 -14.75 4.36 -0.75
C VAL A 56 -15.48 5.45 -1.51
N ASP A 57 -16.79 5.31 -1.63
CA ASP A 57 -17.67 6.26 -2.31
C ASP A 57 -18.96 6.43 -1.50
N GLY A 58 -19.74 7.46 -1.82
CA GLY A 58 -20.96 7.83 -1.11
C GLY A 58 -21.02 9.32 -0.82
N SER A 59 -22.22 9.82 -0.52
CA SER A 59 -22.38 11.23 -0.15
C SER A 59 -21.75 11.51 1.21
N GLU A 60 -20.90 12.53 1.29
CA GLU A 60 -20.29 13.00 2.54
C GLU A 60 -21.29 13.84 3.35
N VAL A 61 -22.35 13.18 3.84
CA VAL A 61 -23.41 13.78 4.67
C VAL A 61 -23.65 12.89 5.88
N GLU A 62 -23.92 13.50 7.04
CA GLU A 62 -24.27 12.78 8.26
C GLU A 62 -25.46 11.85 8.03
N GLY A 63 -25.30 10.57 8.40
CA GLY A 63 -26.34 9.54 8.22
C GLY A 63 -26.40 8.91 6.83
N ALA A 64 -25.59 9.36 5.87
CA ALA A 64 -25.50 8.70 4.56
C ALA A 64 -24.76 7.36 4.65
N GLY A 65 -25.18 6.40 3.82
CA GLY A 65 -24.49 5.13 3.66
C GLY A 65 -23.20 5.27 2.85
N VAL A 66 -22.22 4.42 3.16
CA VAL A 66 -20.96 4.29 2.42
C VAL A 66 -21.04 3.13 1.43
N THR A 67 -20.48 3.32 0.24
CA THR A 67 -20.31 2.29 -0.79
C THR A 67 -18.84 1.90 -0.89
N PHE A 68 -18.56 0.60 -0.96
CA PHE A 68 -17.21 0.09 -1.16
C PHE A 68 -17.13 -0.65 -2.49
N VAL A 69 -16.28 -0.17 -3.39
CA VAL A 69 -16.09 -0.75 -4.72
C VAL A 69 -14.72 -1.42 -4.78
N PRO A 70 -14.63 -2.76 -4.92
CA PRO A 70 -13.36 -3.44 -5.08
C PRO A 70 -12.76 -3.18 -6.46
N ASP A 71 -11.50 -2.74 -6.47
CA ASP A 71 -10.73 -2.59 -7.69
C ASP A 71 -10.14 -3.93 -8.13
N ALA A 72 -10.93 -4.71 -8.85
CA ALA A 72 -10.57 -6.06 -9.29
C ALA A 72 -9.33 -6.13 -10.20
N SER A 73 -8.83 -5.00 -10.71
CA SER A 73 -7.62 -4.94 -11.54
C SER A 73 -6.33 -5.05 -10.72
N ARG A 74 -6.40 -4.73 -9.42
CA ARG A 74 -5.25 -4.73 -8.51
C ARG A 74 -5.36 -5.84 -7.47
N THR A 75 -4.26 -6.56 -7.27
CA THR A 75 -4.12 -7.52 -6.18
C THR A 75 -2.86 -7.19 -5.41
N ILE A 76 -3.00 -7.02 -4.10
CA ILE A 76 -1.89 -6.89 -3.16
C ILE A 76 -1.83 -8.15 -2.30
N PHE A 77 -0.63 -8.58 -1.95
CA PHE A 77 -0.44 -9.67 -0.99
C PHE A 77 -0.04 -9.08 0.35
N ALA A 78 -0.88 -9.28 1.36
CA ALA A 78 -0.67 -8.74 2.69
C ALA A 78 -0.48 -9.85 3.72
N TYR A 79 0.52 -9.72 4.58
CA TYR A 79 0.79 -10.66 5.67
C TYR A 79 -0.12 -10.40 6.85
N ASN A 80 -0.82 -11.43 7.31
CA ASN A 80 -1.61 -11.36 8.53
C ASN A 80 -0.69 -11.48 9.75
N LEU A 81 -0.66 -10.47 10.62
CA LEU A 81 0.05 -10.49 11.90
C LEU A 81 -0.78 -11.13 13.02
N GLY A 82 -2.06 -11.41 12.75
CA GLY A 82 -2.99 -11.95 13.72
C GLY A 82 -3.00 -13.47 13.81
N THR A 83 -3.76 -13.95 14.77
CA THR A 83 -3.83 -15.38 15.14
C THR A 83 -4.99 -16.13 14.51
N LYS A 84 -5.89 -15.43 13.80
CA LYS A 84 -7.04 -16.04 13.11
C LYS A 84 -6.96 -15.88 11.60
N ILE A 85 -7.69 -16.74 10.88
CA ILE A 85 -7.81 -16.68 9.43
C ILE A 85 -8.97 -15.76 9.09
N PRO A 86 -8.75 -14.64 8.37
CA PRO A 86 -9.85 -13.82 7.90
C PRO A 86 -10.69 -14.60 6.88
N PRO A 87 -12.03 -14.65 7.00
CA PRO A 87 -12.88 -15.15 5.92
C PRO A 87 -12.65 -14.41 4.61
N VAL A 88 -12.97 -15.03 3.48
CA VAL A 88 -12.95 -14.35 2.17
C VAL A 88 -13.94 -13.18 2.21
N GLY A 89 -13.54 -12.03 1.68
CA GLY A 89 -14.36 -10.82 1.69
C GLY A 89 -14.19 -9.95 2.95
N THR A 90 -13.27 -10.29 3.86
CA THR A 90 -12.98 -9.50 5.05
C THR A 90 -12.33 -8.17 4.65
N ARG A 91 -12.91 -7.06 5.12
CA ARG A 91 -12.33 -5.72 4.93
C ARG A 91 -11.29 -5.47 6.01
N LEU A 92 -10.13 -4.95 5.61
CA LEU A 92 -8.98 -4.73 6.47
C LEU A 92 -8.20 -3.48 6.04
N ILE A 93 -7.43 -2.94 6.98
CA ILE A 93 -6.42 -1.93 6.69
C ILE A 93 -5.09 -2.65 6.55
N ALA A 94 -4.50 -2.56 5.37
CA ALA A 94 -3.15 -3.06 5.13
C ALA A 94 -2.17 -1.88 5.21
N HIS A 95 -1.08 -2.07 5.95
CA HIS A 95 0.01 -1.11 6.10
C HIS A 95 1.24 -1.57 5.32
N SER A 96 1.86 -0.64 4.59
CA SER A 96 3.17 -0.82 3.99
C SER A 96 4.23 -0.78 5.09
N CYS A 97 4.99 -1.86 5.20
CA CYS A 97 6.09 -2.05 6.14
C CYS A 97 7.28 -2.63 5.37
N SER A 98 8.32 -1.82 5.17
CA SER A 98 9.56 -2.22 4.48
C SER A 98 9.32 -2.89 3.12
N GLY A 99 8.40 -2.35 2.31
CA GLY A 99 8.07 -2.87 0.97
C GLY A 99 7.15 -4.09 0.97
N ARG A 100 6.54 -4.44 2.11
CA ARG A 100 5.52 -5.50 2.23
C ARG A 100 4.25 -4.94 2.84
N TRP A 101 3.10 -5.47 2.42
CA TRP A 101 1.83 -5.17 3.07
C TRP A 101 1.63 -6.08 4.28
N THR A 102 1.13 -5.52 5.37
CA THR A 102 0.81 -6.25 6.61
C THR A 102 -0.55 -5.80 7.14
N PHE A 103 -1.28 -6.68 7.80
CA PHE A 103 -2.53 -6.34 8.49
C PHE A 103 -2.68 -7.19 9.75
N LEU A 104 -3.55 -6.80 10.68
CA LEU A 104 -3.85 -7.57 11.88
C LEU A 104 -5.29 -8.09 11.83
N TYR A 105 -5.48 -9.41 11.97
CA TYR A 105 -6.81 -10.01 12.11
C TYR A 105 -6.87 -11.02 13.26
N ASN A 106 -7.65 -10.68 14.29
CA ASN A 106 -7.86 -11.50 15.48
C ASN A 106 -9.31 -12.01 15.63
N GLY A 107 -10.13 -11.82 14.60
CA GLY A 107 -11.58 -12.10 14.56
C GLY A 107 -12.35 -11.34 15.60
#